data_AF-A0A527RLP1-F1
#
_entry.id   AF-A0A527RLP1-F1
#
_cell.length_a   1.000
_cell.length_b   1.000
_cell.length_c   1.000
_cell.angle_alpha   90.00
_cell.angle_beta   90.00
_cell.angle_gamma   90.00
#
_symmetry.space_group_name_H-M   'P 1'
#
loop_
_entity.id
_entity.type
_entity.pdbx_description
1 polymer ?
#
loop_
_entity_poly.entity_id
_entity_poly.type
_entity_poly.pdbx_seq_one_letter_code
_entity_poly.pdbx_strand_id
1 'polypeptide(L)'
;MTGNTISRFLPPLAMFGVLLLPDGTLAAALKLTCGRADVMNPKWSLPMTFAYPGGDAGPVTVSGPFGDFSIVVKRSSTSIQGEAGEALDGTANVRVKLPTLADLEACIEQTRDPASKPDDKDAFLNARDACLQKLDPAPGGADVVAGLRIGLLADEGDSSGEDGFVDLRLRYEGESQAPDGAMTVEPLPAQCLLEK
;
A
#
# COMPACT_ATOMS: atom_id res chain seq x y z
N MET A 1 -50.81 -21.19 -69.95
CA MET A 1 -49.67 -21.73 -69.18
C MET A 1 -48.42 -21.20 -69.86
N THR A 2 -47.56 -20.36 -69.33
CA THR A 2 -47.12 -20.05 -67.96
C THR A 2 -46.36 -18.72 -68.05
N GLY A 3 -46.51 -17.85 -67.04
CA GLY A 3 -45.73 -16.60 -66.96
C GLY A 3 -44.31 -16.83 -66.44
N ASN A 4 -43.46 -15.80 -66.52
CA ASN A 4 -42.50 -15.54 -65.45
C ASN A 4 -42.04 -14.08 -65.44
N THR A 5 -42.25 -13.45 -64.28
CA THR A 5 -41.88 -12.10 -63.89
C THR A 5 -40.41 -12.10 -63.45
N ILE A 6 -39.57 -11.25 -64.03
CA ILE A 6 -38.18 -11.05 -63.56
C ILE A 6 -38.21 -10.07 -62.39
N SER A 7 -38.16 -10.60 -61.17
CA SER A 7 -38.03 -9.83 -59.94
C SER A 7 -36.56 -9.52 -59.67
N ARG A 8 -36.27 -8.24 -59.39
CA ARG A 8 -34.95 -7.72 -59.00
C ARG A 8 -34.62 -8.20 -57.58
N PHE A 9 -33.47 -8.81 -57.37
CA PHE A 9 -32.90 -9.05 -56.04
C PHE A 9 -31.72 -8.10 -55.80
N LEU A 10 -31.89 -7.20 -54.84
CA LEU A 10 -30.80 -6.48 -54.17
C LEU A 10 -30.23 -7.39 -53.06
N PRO A 11 -28.89 -7.47 -52.86
CA PRO A 11 -28.34 -8.16 -51.71
C PRO A 11 -28.52 -7.29 -50.45
N PRO A 12 -28.68 -7.90 -49.26
CA PRO A 12 -28.72 -7.15 -48.02
C PRO A 12 -27.31 -6.72 -47.65
N LEU A 13 -27.12 -5.41 -47.42
CA LEU A 13 -25.95 -4.86 -46.75
C LEU A 13 -25.91 -5.39 -45.32
N ALA A 14 -25.11 -6.44 -45.09
CA ALA A 14 -24.75 -6.85 -43.74
C ALA A 14 -23.83 -5.77 -43.14
N MET A 15 -24.39 -4.92 -42.27
CA MET A 15 -23.59 -4.11 -41.36
C MET A 15 -22.88 -5.04 -40.38
N PHE A 16 -21.63 -5.38 -40.66
CA PHE A 16 -20.70 -5.88 -39.66
C PHE A 16 -20.36 -4.72 -38.72
N GLY A 17 -21.17 -4.55 -37.68
CA GLY A 17 -20.76 -3.80 -36.49
C GLY A 17 -19.62 -4.56 -35.85
N VAL A 18 -18.39 -4.06 -36.00
CA VAL A 18 -17.24 -4.53 -35.23
C VAL A 18 -17.51 -4.15 -33.78
N LEU A 19 -18.05 -5.09 -33.01
CA LEU A 19 -18.02 -5.05 -31.56
C LEU A 19 -16.55 -5.16 -31.16
N LEU A 20 -15.91 -4.01 -30.94
CA LEU A 20 -14.73 -3.92 -30.09
C LEU A 20 -15.21 -4.31 -28.68
N LEU A 21 -15.11 -5.60 -28.36
CA LEU A 21 -15.08 -6.03 -26.97
C LEU A 21 -13.88 -5.29 -26.35
N PRO A 22 -14.07 -4.51 -25.27
CA PRO A 22 -12.91 -4.02 -24.54
C PRO A 22 -12.15 -5.26 -24.08
N ASP A 23 -10.88 -5.37 -24.45
CA ASP A 23 -9.93 -6.36 -23.93
C ASP A 23 -9.74 -6.05 -22.43
N GLY A 24 -10.73 -6.45 -21.63
CA GLY A 24 -10.75 -6.33 -20.19
C GLY A 24 -9.98 -7.49 -19.57
N THR A 25 -8.70 -7.62 -19.88
CA THR A 25 -7.80 -8.38 -19.01
C THR A 25 -7.70 -7.61 -17.71
N LEU A 26 -8.57 -7.94 -16.76
CA LEU A 26 -8.47 -7.43 -15.39
C LEU A 26 -7.08 -7.74 -14.87
N ALA A 27 -6.44 -6.72 -14.29
CA ALA A 27 -5.08 -6.85 -13.82
C ALA A 27 -4.94 -7.98 -12.77
N ALA A 28 -3.84 -8.73 -12.81
CA ALA A 28 -3.72 -9.98 -12.06
C ALA A 28 -3.81 -9.78 -10.53
N ALA A 29 -4.34 -10.80 -9.84
CA ALA A 29 -4.21 -10.92 -8.40
C ALA A 29 -2.73 -11.02 -8.01
N LEU A 30 -2.38 -10.51 -6.83
CA LEU A 30 -1.03 -10.67 -6.27
C LEU A 30 -1.09 -10.89 -4.78
N LYS A 31 -0.06 -11.57 -4.28
CA LYS A 31 0.23 -11.68 -2.86
C LYS A 31 1.71 -11.40 -2.67
N LEU A 32 2.01 -10.33 -1.94
CA LEU A 32 3.36 -9.93 -1.60
C LEU A 32 3.61 -10.25 -0.12
N THR A 33 4.66 -11.02 0.16
CA THR A 33 5.04 -11.37 1.53
C THR A 33 6.42 -10.78 1.84
N CYS A 34 6.48 -9.94 2.86
CA CYS A 34 7.71 -9.34 3.36
C CYS A 34 8.18 -10.11 4.61
N GLY A 35 9.46 -10.50 4.63
CA GLY A 35 10.05 -11.30 5.71
C GLY A 35 10.03 -10.63 7.09
N ARG A 36 9.95 -9.30 7.12
CA ARG A 36 9.77 -8.48 8.34
C ARG A 36 8.97 -7.22 8.04
N ALA A 37 8.25 -6.74 9.04
CA ALA A 37 7.46 -5.51 8.96
C ALA A 37 8.30 -4.23 9.09
N ASP A 38 9.40 -4.30 9.83
CA ASP A 38 10.33 -3.19 9.99
C ASP A 38 11.75 -3.71 10.22
N VAL A 39 12.72 -3.17 9.48
CA VAL A 39 14.14 -3.50 9.65
C VAL A 39 14.78 -2.84 10.87
N MET A 40 14.20 -1.75 11.36
CA MET A 40 14.73 -0.91 12.43
C MET A 40 14.10 -1.24 13.80
N ASN A 41 12.86 -1.74 13.83
CA ASN A 41 12.16 -2.08 15.08
C ASN A 41 12.12 -3.60 15.32
N PRO A 42 12.90 -4.14 16.29
CA PRO A 42 12.92 -5.58 16.56
C PRO A 42 11.58 -6.15 17.06
N LYS A 43 10.69 -5.33 17.67
CA LYS A 43 9.33 -5.76 18.04
C LYS A 43 8.47 -6.08 16.81
N TRP A 44 8.84 -5.57 15.64
CA TRP A 44 8.14 -5.75 14.37
C TRP A 44 8.94 -6.60 13.37
N SER A 45 9.77 -7.51 13.91
CA SER A 45 10.51 -8.51 13.11
C SER A 45 9.63 -9.60 12.49
N LEU A 46 8.33 -9.63 12.81
CA LEU A 46 7.39 -10.57 12.22
C LEU A 46 7.07 -10.22 10.76
N PRO A 47 6.76 -11.23 9.90
CA PRO A 47 6.38 -10.99 8.51
C PRO A 47 5.14 -10.11 8.34
N MET A 48 5.05 -9.48 7.17
CA MET A 48 3.83 -8.83 6.67
C MET A 48 3.39 -9.42 5.35
N THR A 49 2.08 -9.44 5.13
CA THR A 49 1.49 -9.91 3.87
C THR A 49 0.53 -8.86 3.32
N PHE A 50 0.58 -8.67 2.01
CA PHE A 50 -0.29 -7.79 1.24
C PHE A 50 -0.97 -8.64 0.16
N ALA A 51 -2.28 -8.85 0.28
CA ALA A 51 -3.05 -9.66 -0.66
C ALA A 51 -4.03 -8.78 -1.44
N TYR A 52 -3.88 -8.76 -2.77
CA TYR A 52 -4.73 -8.02 -3.69
C TYR A 52 -5.43 -9.00 -4.65
N PRO A 53 -6.77 -8.99 -4.74
CA PRO A 53 -7.51 -9.95 -5.56
C PRO A 53 -7.41 -9.69 -7.07
N GLY A 54 -6.78 -8.59 -7.49
CA GLY A 54 -6.70 -8.16 -8.89
C GLY A 54 -7.75 -7.13 -9.28
N GLY A 55 -7.68 -6.67 -10.52
CA GLY A 55 -8.47 -5.57 -11.09
C GLY A 55 -7.72 -4.23 -11.07
N ASP A 56 -8.38 -3.19 -11.58
CA ASP A 56 -7.84 -1.83 -11.66
C ASP A 56 -7.96 -1.06 -10.33
N ALA A 57 -8.87 -1.50 -9.46
CA ALA A 57 -9.02 -1.01 -8.11
C ALA A 57 -9.68 -2.08 -7.23
N GLY A 58 -9.33 -2.10 -5.94
CA GLY A 58 -9.88 -3.08 -5.02
C GLY A 58 -9.20 -3.07 -3.65
N PRO A 59 -9.68 -3.88 -2.70
CA PRO A 59 -9.07 -3.96 -1.39
C PRO A 59 -7.75 -4.74 -1.43
N VAL A 60 -6.69 -4.14 -0.90
CA VAL A 60 -5.53 -4.88 -0.41
C VAL A 60 -5.81 -5.26 1.04
N THR A 61 -5.72 -6.54 1.37
CA THR A 61 -5.70 -7.01 2.76
C THR A 61 -4.27 -6.96 3.25
N VAL A 62 -4.04 -6.25 4.35
CA VAL A 62 -2.75 -6.16 5.03
C VAL A 62 -2.84 -6.96 6.33
N SER A 63 -1.87 -7.82 6.58
CA SER A 63 -1.76 -8.58 7.82
C SER A 63 -0.32 -8.60 8.32
N GLY A 64 -0.15 -8.64 9.64
CA GLY A 64 1.17 -8.54 10.28
C GLY A 64 1.12 -8.00 11.72
N PRO A 65 2.22 -7.42 12.23
CA PRO A 65 2.32 -7.01 13.64
C PRO A 65 1.36 -5.86 14.01
N PHE A 66 0.94 -5.06 13.03
CA PHE A 66 -0.01 -3.97 13.21
C PHE A 66 -1.48 -4.42 13.27
N GLY A 67 -1.74 -5.73 13.19
CA GLY A 67 -3.09 -6.28 13.04
C GLY A 67 -3.51 -6.37 11.58
N ASP A 68 -4.75 -6.81 11.38
CA ASP A 68 -5.30 -7.06 10.05
C ASP A 68 -6.26 -5.93 9.67
N PHE A 69 -6.04 -5.36 8.49
CA PHE A 69 -6.88 -4.28 7.96
C PHE A 69 -6.90 -4.31 6.43
N SER A 70 -7.74 -3.49 5.82
CA SER A 70 -7.82 -3.39 4.36
C SER A 70 -7.79 -1.96 3.87
N ILE A 71 -7.08 -1.74 2.77
CA ILE A 71 -6.98 -0.44 2.10
C ILE A 71 -7.46 -0.63 0.66
N VAL A 72 -8.43 0.18 0.24
CA VAL A 72 -8.82 0.23 -1.17
C VAL A 72 -7.73 0.96 -1.94
N VAL A 73 -7.11 0.27 -2.88
CA VAL A 73 -6.05 0.79 -3.74
C VAL A 73 -6.54 0.94 -5.17
N LYS A 74 -5.84 1.78 -5.93
CA LYS A 74 -5.92 1.84 -7.39
C LYS A 74 -4.61 1.34 -7.97
N ARG A 75 -4.71 0.53 -9.02
CA ARG A 75 -3.57 0.10 -9.83
C ARG A 75 -3.27 1.17 -10.86
N SER A 76 -1.99 1.48 -11.03
CA SER A 76 -1.52 2.40 -12.05
C SER A 76 -0.20 1.91 -12.64
N SER A 77 0.01 2.17 -13.93
CA SER A 77 1.32 2.02 -14.54
C SER A 77 2.22 3.16 -14.10
N THR A 78 3.47 2.86 -13.75
CA THR A 78 4.47 3.84 -13.32
C THR A 78 5.82 3.51 -13.93
N SER A 79 6.80 4.41 -13.80
CA SER A 79 8.19 4.04 -13.94
C SER A 79 8.79 3.78 -12.56
N ILE A 80 9.48 2.65 -12.38
CA ILE A 80 10.22 2.30 -11.18
C ILE A 80 11.68 2.10 -11.59
N GLN A 81 12.59 2.90 -11.03
CA GLN A 81 14.02 2.88 -11.39
C GLN A 81 14.31 3.04 -12.89
N GLY A 82 13.43 3.71 -13.64
CA GLY A 82 13.59 3.92 -15.09
C GLY A 82 12.96 2.82 -15.96
N GLU A 83 12.45 1.75 -15.36
CA GLU A 83 11.74 0.67 -16.05
C GLU A 83 10.23 0.79 -15.90
N ALA A 84 9.47 0.16 -16.79
CA ALA A 84 8.02 0.10 -16.67
C ALA A 84 7.67 -0.80 -15.49
N GLY A 85 6.84 -0.31 -14.58
CA GLY A 85 6.35 -1.07 -13.44
C GLY A 85 4.90 -0.74 -13.14
N GLU A 86 4.39 -1.36 -12.10
CA GLU A 86 3.03 -1.13 -11.63
C GLU A 86 3.04 -0.67 -10.18
N ALA A 87 2.10 0.19 -9.83
CA ALA A 87 1.90 0.65 -8.47
C ALA A 87 0.46 0.40 -8.02
N LEU A 88 0.31 0.00 -6.76
CA LEU A 88 -0.95 0.00 -6.03
C LEU A 88 -0.90 1.12 -5.00
N ASP A 89 -1.77 2.12 -5.13
CA ASP A 89 -1.80 3.29 -4.24
C ASP A 89 -3.17 3.45 -3.58
N GLY A 90 -3.20 3.68 -2.27
CA GLY A 90 -4.45 3.87 -1.53
C GLY A 90 -4.27 4.46 -0.14
N THR A 91 -5.37 4.92 0.43
CA THR A 91 -5.44 5.43 1.80
C THR A 91 -6.73 4.97 2.47
N ALA A 92 -6.69 4.62 3.76
CA ALA A 92 -7.88 4.28 4.53
C ALA A 92 -7.73 4.65 6.00
N ASN A 93 -8.84 4.99 6.64
CA ASN A 93 -8.90 5.08 8.10
C ASN A 93 -9.04 3.66 8.65
N VAL A 94 -8.11 3.27 9.52
CA VAL A 94 -8.02 1.92 10.06
C VAL A 94 -7.62 1.97 11.52
N ARG A 95 -7.89 0.87 12.23
CA ARG A 95 -7.40 0.69 13.61
C ARG A 95 -6.26 -0.32 13.61
N VAL A 96 -5.12 0.07 14.17
CA VAL A 96 -3.89 -0.72 14.16
C VAL A 96 -3.33 -0.94 15.57
N LYS A 97 -2.51 -1.97 15.73
CA LYS A 97 -1.80 -2.28 16.98
C LYS A 97 -0.58 -1.36 17.15
N LEU A 98 -0.86 -0.11 17.53
CA LEU A 98 0.13 0.88 17.94
C LEU A 98 -0.20 1.39 19.36
N PRO A 99 0.76 2.00 20.08
CA PRO A 99 0.45 2.72 21.32
C PRO A 99 -0.52 3.87 21.07
N THR A 100 -1.09 4.47 22.11
CA THR A 100 -1.88 5.68 21.93
C THR A 100 -0.98 6.84 21.50
N LEU A 101 -1.53 7.82 20.77
CA LEU A 101 -0.78 9.03 20.41
C LEU A 101 -0.23 9.75 21.66
N ALA A 102 -1.07 9.87 22.69
CA ALA A 102 -0.70 10.53 23.94
C ALA A 102 0.46 9.82 24.66
N ASP A 103 0.44 8.49 24.75
CA ASP A 103 1.52 7.73 25.38
C ASP A 103 2.82 7.83 24.58
N LEU A 104 2.72 7.81 23.25
CA LEU A 104 3.87 7.98 22.36
C LEU A 104 4.50 9.37 22.53
N GLU A 105 3.69 10.43 22.52
CA GLU A 105 4.17 11.81 22.71
C GLU A 105 4.77 12.03 24.10
N ALA A 106 4.13 11.51 25.16
CA ALA A 106 4.66 11.58 26.51
C ALA A 106 6.02 10.86 26.63
N CYS A 107 6.18 9.71 25.97
CA CYS A 107 7.46 9.01 25.94
C CYS A 107 8.53 9.80 25.16
N ILE A 108 8.18 10.42 24.04
CA ILE A 108 9.10 11.21 23.22
C ILE A 108 9.62 12.40 24.03
N GLU A 109 8.74 13.11 24.72
CA GLU A 109 9.13 14.25 25.58
C GLU A 109 10.11 13.82 26.67
N GLN A 110 9.95 12.62 27.24
CA GLN A 110 10.88 12.08 28.24
C GLN A 110 12.19 11.54 27.65
N THR A 111 12.17 11.16 26.37
CA THR A 111 13.30 10.49 25.70
C THR A 111 14.20 11.49 24.96
N ARG A 112 13.66 12.62 24.50
CA ARG A 112 14.43 13.65 23.81
C ARG A 112 15.49 14.23 24.75
N ASP A 113 16.66 14.54 24.19
CA ASP A 113 17.68 15.30 24.90
C ASP A 113 17.12 16.71 25.21
N PRO A 114 17.06 17.14 26.48
CA PRO A 114 16.63 18.48 26.84
C PRO A 114 17.44 19.61 26.18
N ALA A 115 18.66 19.30 25.69
CA ALA A 115 19.49 20.24 24.95
C ALA A 115 19.14 20.34 23.45
N SER A 116 18.37 19.40 22.90
CA SER A 116 17.90 19.47 21.51
C SER A 116 16.95 20.65 21.31
N LYS A 117 17.04 21.28 20.14
CA LYS A 117 16.10 22.36 19.79
C LYS A 117 14.69 21.77 19.58
N PRO A 118 13.63 22.55 19.86
CA PRO A 118 12.25 22.08 19.64
C PRO A 118 11.98 21.59 18.21
N ASP A 119 12.59 22.23 17.21
CA ASP A 119 12.46 21.94 15.78
C ASP A 119 13.49 20.92 15.25
N ASP A 120 14.30 20.32 16.12
CA ASP A 120 15.24 19.26 15.76
C ASP A 120 14.47 17.97 15.38
N LYS A 121 14.25 17.81 14.07
CA LYS A 121 13.51 16.68 13.51
C LYS A 121 14.20 15.36 13.75
N ASP A 122 15.53 15.31 13.63
CA ASP A 122 16.28 14.07 13.80
C ASP A 122 16.21 13.59 15.26
N ALA A 123 16.38 14.51 16.22
CA ALA A 123 16.20 14.19 17.64
C ALA A 123 14.77 13.68 17.93
N PHE A 124 13.75 14.30 17.32
CA PHE A 124 12.37 13.87 17.47
C PHE A 124 12.14 12.46 16.88
N LEU A 125 12.58 12.20 15.65
CA LEU A 125 12.40 10.90 14.99
C LEU A 125 13.13 9.78 15.74
N ASN A 126 14.37 10.03 16.19
CA ASN A 126 15.12 9.08 17.00
C ASN A 126 14.40 8.76 18.32
N ALA A 127 13.84 9.77 19.00
CA ALA A 127 13.07 9.56 20.22
C ALA A 127 11.76 8.80 19.95
N ARG A 128 11.04 9.13 18.87
CA ARG A 128 9.83 8.42 18.42
C ARG A 128 10.12 6.94 18.22
N ASP A 129 11.16 6.62 17.45
CA ASP A 129 11.50 5.24 17.11
C ASP A 129 11.94 4.46 18.37
N ALA A 130 12.72 5.08 19.25
CA ALA A 130 13.08 4.50 20.55
C ALA A 130 11.85 4.25 21.44
N CYS A 131 10.84 5.12 21.40
CA CYS A 131 9.60 4.94 22.15
C CYS A 131 8.73 3.84 21.57
N LEU A 132 8.61 3.73 20.24
CA LEU A 132 7.87 2.65 19.57
C LEU A 132 8.47 1.27 19.85
N GLN A 133 9.78 1.19 20.11
CA GLN A 133 10.43 -0.06 20.56
C GLN A 133 10.11 -0.42 22.01
N LYS A 134 9.71 0.54 22.85
CA LYS A 134 9.45 0.33 24.29
C LYS A 134 7.98 0.11 24.59
N LEU A 135 7.14 0.99 24.07
CA LEU A 135 5.71 1.02 24.36
C LEU A 135 5.00 -0.23 23.85
N ASP A 136 3.93 -0.60 24.56
CA ASP A 136 3.04 -1.66 24.13
C ASP A 136 1.86 -1.06 23.36
N PRO A 137 1.24 -1.84 22.44
CA PRO A 137 0.03 -1.40 21.75
C PRO A 137 -1.10 -1.05 22.73
N ALA A 138 -1.88 -0.02 22.39
CA ALA A 138 -3.04 0.36 23.17
C ALA A 138 -4.08 -0.78 23.20
N PRO A 139 -4.79 -1.00 24.33
CA PRO A 139 -5.93 -1.90 24.36
C PRO A 139 -6.98 -1.49 23.32
N GLY A 140 -7.22 -2.35 22.33
CA GLY A 140 -8.13 -2.05 21.20
C GLY A 140 -7.45 -1.44 19.97
N GLY A 141 -6.21 -0.97 20.07
CA GLY A 141 -5.45 -0.34 18.98
C GLY A 141 -5.63 1.18 18.89
N ALA A 142 -4.88 1.81 17.99
CA ALA A 142 -4.93 3.24 17.68
C ALA A 142 -5.60 3.46 16.33
N ASP A 143 -6.45 4.48 16.24
CA ASP A 143 -7.06 4.93 15.00
C ASP A 143 -6.04 5.78 14.19
N VAL A 144 -5.83 5.38 12.94
CA VAL A 144 -4.84 5.98 12.04
C VAL A 144 -5.40 6.11 10.62
N VAL A 145 -4.86 7.09 9.89
CA VAL A 145 -4.93 7.12 8.42
C VAL A 145 -3.75 6.33 7.89
N ALA A 146 -4.02 5.13 7.37
CA ALA A 146 -3.02 4.31 6.70
C ALA A 146 -2.91 4.71 5.23
N GLY A 147 -1.71 5.06 4.77
CA GLY A 147 -1.35 5.21 3.36
C GLY A 147 -0.52 4.02 2.91
N LEU A 148 -0.82 3.49 1.73
CA LEU A 148 -0.12 2.36 1.16
C LEU A 148 0.26 2.67 -0.29
N ARG A 149 1.52 2.41 -0.61
CA ARG A 149 2.03 2.29 -1.96
C ARG A 149 2.83 1.01 -2.10
N ILE A 150 2.44 0.14 -3.02
CA ILE A 150 3.21 -1.05 -3.40
C ILE A 150 3.69 -0.84 -4.82
N GLY A 151 5.01 -0.85 -5.05
CA GLY A 151 5.58 -0.86 -6.39
C GLY A 151 6.07 -2.25 -6.76
N LEU A 152 5.63 -2.77 -7.91
CA LEU A 152 6.03 -4.06 -8.45
C LEU A 152 7.11 -3.84 -9.50
N LEU A 153 8.27 -4.44 -9.30
CA LEU A 153 9.38 -4.36 -10.24
C LEU A 153 9.10 -5.30 -11.42
N ALA A 154 9.43 -4.87 -12.65
CA ALA A 154 9.40 -5.77 -13.79
C ALA A 154 10.57 -6.76 -13.70
N ASP A 155 10.32 -8.01 -14.09
CA ASP A 155 11.13 -9.21 -13.81
C ASP A 155 12.67 -9.10 -13.96
N GLU A 156 13.34 -9.81 -13.03
CA GLU A 156 14.64 -10.50 -13.15
C GLU A 156 15.86 -9.70 -13.63
N GLY A 157 16.09 -8.53 -13.06
CA GLY A 157 17.37 -7.81 -13.20
C GLY A 157 17.89 -7.16 -11.92
N ASP A 158 17.02 -6.96 -10.93
CA ASP A 158 17.41 -6.25 -9.72
C ASP A 158 18.16 -7.17 -8.75
N SER A 159 19.40 -6.78 -8.43
CA SER A 159 20.27 -7.47 -7.47
C SER A 159 19.76 -7.41 -6.02
N SER A 160 18.66 -6.69 -5.76
CA SER A 160 18.03 -6.58 -4.45
C SER A 160 17.44 -7.90 -3.95
N GLY A 161 17.02 -8.79 -4.87
CA GLY A 161 16.31 -10.02 -4.53
C GLY A 161 14.90 -9.78 -3.97
N GLU A 162 14.33 -8.61 -4.22
CA GLU A 162 12.94 -8.26 -3.87
C GLU A 162 12.10 -8.11 -5.15
N ASP A 163 10.85 -8.59 -5.12
CA ASP A 163 9.94 -8.51 -6.28
C ASP A 163 9.13 -7.20 -6.28
N GLY A 164 9.20 -6.44 -5.19
CA GLY A 164 8.54 -5.14 -5.07
C GLY A 164 8.88 -4.43 -3.77
N PHE A 165 8.61 -3.13 -3.73
CA PHE A 165 8.78 -2.32 -2.52
C PHE A 165 7.42 -1.96 -1.92
N VAL A 166 7.41 -1.73 -0.61
CA VAL A 166 6.22 -1.29 0.13
C VAL A 166 6.54 -0.02 0.90
N ASP A 167 5.78 1.04 0.63
CA ASP A 167 5.72 2.25 1.45
C ASP A 167 4.39 2.25 2.20
N LEU A 168 4.45 1.91 3.49
CA LEU A 168 3.32 1.91 4.41
C LEU A 168 3.51 3.04 5.42
N ARG A 169 2.51 3.92 5.52
CA ARG A 169 2.53 5.06 6.45
C ARG A 169 1.30 5.00 7.34
N LEU A 170 1.51 5.06 8.64
CA LEU A 170 0.47 5.02 9.66
C LEU A 170 0.45 6.36 10.40
N ARG A 171 -0.44 7.26 9.99
CA ARG A 171 -0.58 8.59 10.59
C ARG A 171 -1.68 8.60 11.63
N TYR A 172 -1.40 8.96 12.88
CA TYR A 172 -2.42 9.03 13.91
C TYR A 172 -3.55 10.01 13.55
N GLU A 173 -4.79 9.65 13.88
CA GLU A 173 -5.91 10.56 13.80
C GLU A 173 -5.88 11.53 15.01
N GLY A 174 -5.38 12.74 14.81
CA GLY A 174 -5.33 13.77 15.84
C GLY A 174 -4.32 14.89 15.54
N GLU A 175 -4.44 16.01 16.25
CA GLU A 175 -3.36 16.99 16.33
C GLU A 175 -2.19 16.38 17.11
N SER A 176 -0.98 16.58 16.61
CA SER A 176 0.23 16.04 17.21
C SER A 176 1.25 17.13 17.51
N GLN A 177 2.06 16.89 18.52
CA GLN A 177 3.23 17.70 18.90
C GLN A 177 4.47 17.40 18.05
N ALA A 178 4.37 16.57 17.01
CA ALA A 178 5.43 16.38 16.04
C ALA A 178 5.82 17.72 15.36
N PRO A 179 7.07 17.90 14.92
CA PRO A 179 7.52 19.16 14.30
C PRO A 179 6.72 19.61 13.08
N ASP A 180 6.05 18.68 12.39
CA ASP A 180 5.17 18.92 11.23
C ASP A 180 3.67 18.94 11.60
N GLY A 181 3.34 18.81 12.88
CA GLY A 181 1.98 18.77 13.40
C GLY A 181 1.27 17.42 13.22
N ALA A 182 1.95 16.38 12.73
CA ALA A 182 1.36 15.07 12.47
C ALA A 182 2.28 13.91 12.88
N MET A 183 1.84 13.08 13.82
CA MET A 183 2.57 11.87 14.18
C MET A 183 2.35 10.81 13.10
N THR A 184 3.43 10.42 12.42
CA THR A 184 3.44 9.33 11.45
C THR A 184 4.44 8.27 11.89
N VAL A 185 4.04 7.00 11.77
CA VAL A 185 4.91 5.83 11.89
C VAL A 185 5.06 5.25 10.48
N GLU A 186 6.29 5.06 10.04
CA GLU A 186 6.62 4.55 8.70
C GLU A 186 7.46 3.28 8.88
N PRO A 187 6.81 2.10 9.05
CA PRO A 187 7.53 0.84 9.06
C PRO A 187 8.28 0.67 7.75
N LEU A 188 9.44 0.00 7.80
CA LEU A 188 10.25 -0.31 6.63
C LEU A 188 10.24 -1.84 6.38
N PRO A 189 9.19 -2.38 5.71
CA PRO A 189 9.18 -3.78 5.33
C PRO A 189 10.38 -4.13 4.44
N ALA A 190 10.85 -5.35 4.54
CA ALA A 190 11.95 -5.84 3.71
C ALA A 190 11.77 -7.30 3.33
N GLN A 191 12.53 -7.73 2.33
CA GLN A 191 12.49 -9.06 1.73
C GLN A 191 11.09 -9.37 1.21
N CYS A 192 10.52 -8.42 0.46
CA CYS A 192 9.18 -8.51 -0.10
C CYS A 192 9.21 -9.31 -1.41
N LEU A 193 8.60 -10.50 -1.37
CA LEU A 193 8.59 -11.45 -2.48
C LEU A 193 7.15 -11.68 -2.95
N LEU A 194 6.97 -11.76 -4.27
CA LEU A 194 5.72 -12.12 -4.90
C LEU A 194 5.54 -13.63 -4.79
N GLU A 195 4.42 -14.05 -4.19
CA GLU A 195 4.02 -15.44 -4.24
C GLU A 195 3.47 -15.76 -5.63
N LYS A 196 4.20 -16.61 -6.36
CA LYS A 196 3.85 -17.12 -7.70
C LYS A 196 2.86 -18.29 -7.61
#